data_AF-A0A8X6XDP2-F1
#
_entry.id   AF-A0A8X6XDP2-F1
#
_cell.length_a   1.000
_cell.length_b   1.000
_cell.length_c   1.000
_cell.angle_alpha   90.00
_cell.angle_beta   90.00
_cell.angle_gamma   90.00
#
_symmetry.space_group_name_H-M   'P 1'
#
loop_
_entity.id
_entity.type
_entity.pdbx_description
1 polymer ?
#
loop_
_entity_poly.entity_id
_entity_poly.type
_entity_poly.pdbx_seq_one_letter_code
_entity_poly.pdbx_strand_id
1 'polypeptide(L)'
;MADDVISRLKMHRGILGTSVTKQIKSIETELRNETPVNLEEFIEILKEFAIELESLDNEMHKLIDPKQLEADVNTAMEYREKITIWKFRVNKKLNSLRISTPNEISHKITQYKSEITLDASLKNTLENIFQEKENLPKLSIQRCYHEMSQ
;
A
#
# COMPACT_ATOMS: atom_id res chain seq x y z
N MET A 1 39.92 17.97 11.21
CA MET A 1 38.73 17.66 12.04
C MET A 1 37.57 17.14 11.21
N ALA A 2 37.25 17.72 10.04
CA ALA A 2 36.17 17.23 9.17
C ALA A 2 36.38 15.79 8.64
N ASP A 3 37.61 15.45 8.23
CA ASP A 3 37.93 14.12 7.69
C ASP A 3 37.73 12.98 8.70
N ASP A 4 37.96 13.24 9.98
CA ASP A 4 37.80 12.30 11.08
C ASP A 4 36.30 12.06 11.41
N VAL A 5 35.47 13.11 11.30
CA VAL A 5 34.00 12.99 11.39
C VAL A 5 33.45 12.16 10.23
N ILE A 6 33.87 12.46 9.00
CA ILE A 6 33.44 11.73 7.80
C ILE A 6 33.82 10.24 7.91
N SER A 7 35.05 9.94 8.33
CA SER A 7 35.53 8.57 8.48
C SER A 7 34.68 7.77 9.47
N ARG A 8 34.28 8.39 10.59
CA ARG A 8 33.36 7.78 11.55
C ARG A 8 31.96 7.54 10.98
N LEU A 9 31.41 8.49 10.23
CA LEU A 9 30.10 8.34 9.59
C LEU A 9 30.09 7.19 8.58
N LYS A 10 31.14 7.09 7.75
CA LYS A 10 31.31 5.97 6.81
C LYS A 10 31.43 4.62 7.53
N MET A 11 32.21 4.58 8.61
CA MET A 11 32.34 3.38 9.44
C MET A 11 31.01 2.95 10.06
N HIS A 12 30.28 3.89 10.68
CA HIS A 12 28.96 3.63 11.27
C HIS A 12 28.00 3.09 10.22
N ARG A 13 27.94 3.74 9.05
CA ARG A 13 27.11 3.29 7.93
C ARG A 13 27.46 1.87 7.47
N GLY A 14 28.74 1.51 7.42
CA GLY A 14 29.18 0.14 7.10
C GLY A 14 28.74 -0.89 8.14
N ILE A 15 28.82 -0.55 9.43
CA ILE A 15 28.31 -1.39 10.52
C ILE A 15 26.80 -1.57 10.37
N LEU A 16 26.07 -0.49 10.12
CA LEU A 16 24.61 -0.52 9.93
C LEU A 16 24.22 -1.38 8.73
N GLY A 17 24.92 -1.28 7.60
CA GLY A 17 24.72 -2.14 6.43
C GLY A 17 24.94 -3.63 6.73
N THR A 18 25.91 -3.95 7.59
CA THR A 18 26.14 -5.31 8.09
C THR A 18 24.97 -5.79 8.96
N SER A 19 24.48 -4.93 9.87
CA SER A 19 23.31 -5.21 10.71
C SER A 19 22.05 -5.44 9.88
N VAL A 20 21.79 -4.61 8.86
CA VAL A 20 20.68 -4.79 7.90
C VAL A 20 20.77 -6.16 7.23
N THR A 21 21.95 -6.53 6.76
CA THR A 21 22.17 -7.84 6.10
C THR A 21 21.91 -9.00 7.05
N LYS A 22 22.34 -8.88 8.31
CA LYS A 22 22.08 -9.90 9.35
C LYS A 22 20.58 -10.02 9.65
N GLN A 23 19.89 -8.89 9.79
CA GLN A 23 18.46 -8.85 10.05
C GLN A 23 17.68 -9.48 8.89
N ILE A 24 18.04 -9.17 7.65
CA ILE A 24 17.45 -9.76 6.45
C ILE A 24 17.59 -11.29 6.47
N LYS A 25 18.76 -11.83 6.82
CA LYS A 25 18.95 -13.29 6.93
C LYS A 25 18.07 -13.91 8.02
N SER A 26 17.86 -13.19 9.12
CA SER A 26 16.95 -13.61 10.19
C SER A 26 15.51 -13.65 9.69
N ILE A 27 15.05 -12.60 9.00
CA ILE A 27 13.73 -12.50 8.38
C ILE A 27 13.54 -13.61 7.34
N GLU A 28 14.54 -13.84 6.49
CA GLU A 28 14.50 -14.89 5.48
C GLU A 28 14.31 -16.28 6.12
N THR A 29 14.99 -16.51 7.24
CA THR A 29 14.86 -17.76 8.01
C THR A 29 13.47 -17.88 8.62
N GLU A 30 12.97 -16.82 9.24
CA GLU A 30 11.64 -16.83 9.86
C GLU A 30 10.53 -17.01 8.82
N LEU A 31 10.65 -16.37 7.65
CA LEU A 31 9.63 -16.48 6.59
C LEU A 31 9.51 -17.88 5.99
N ARG A 32 10.51 -18.75 6.18
CA ARG A 32 10.43 -20.17 5.82
C ARG A 32 9.61 -21.00 6.81
N ASN A 33 9.36 -20.49 8.02
CA ASN A 33 8.54 -21.17 9.00
C ASN A 33 7.06 -21.17 8.56
N GLU A 34 6.34 -22.23 8.92
CA GLU A 34 4.90 -22.36 8.67
C GLU A 34 4.13 -21.33 9.50
N THR A 35 4.50 -21.20 10.77
CA THR A 35 3.98 -20.23 11.75
C THR A 35 5.08 -19.24 12.15
N PRO A 36 5.43 -18.27 11.28
CA PRO A 36 6.46 -17.31 11.60
C PRO A 36 6.02 -16.41 12.76
N VAL A 37 6.95 -16.15 13.67
CA VAL A 37 6.73 -15.30 14.85
C VAL A 37 7.49 -13.99 14.66
N ASN A 38 7.06 -12.89 15.30
CA ASN A 38 7.77 -11.60 15.33
C ASN A 38 7.84 -10.84 13.98
N LEU A 39 6.93 -11.13 13.04
CA LEU A 39 6.92 -10.44 11.74
C LEU A 39 6.68 -8.92 11.88
N GLU A 40 5.82 -8.49 12.80
CA GLU A 40 5.61 -7.07 13.09
C GLU A 40 6.87 -6.40 13.65
N GLU A 41 7.58 -7.06 14.57
CA GLU A 41 8.83 -6.55 15.14
C GLU A 41 9.89 -6.37 14.06
N PHE A 42 10.01 -7.33 13.14
CA PHE A 42 10.92 -7.21 12.00
C PHE A 42 10.60 -6.03 11.08
N ILE A 43 9.33 -5.64 10.94
CA ILE A 43 8.98 -4.45 10.18
C ILE A 43 9.47 -3.18 10.88
N GLU A 44 9.30 -3.09 12.21
CA GLU A 44 9.76 -1.93 12.98
C GLU A 44 11.28 -1.79 12.94
N ILE A 45 12.03 -2.89 13.15
CA ILE A 45 13.50 -2.88 13.04
C ILE A 45 13.94 -2.43 11.64
N LEU A 46 13.29 -2.92 10.58
CA LEU A 46 13.60 -2.49 9.22
C LEU A 46 13.27 -1.01 8.95
N LYS A 47 12.28 -0.43 9.63
CA LYS A 47 11.99 1.02 9.56
C LYS A 47 13.06 1.83 10.28
N GLU A 48 13.49 1.40 11.47
CA GLU A 48 14.55 2.06 12.22
C GLU A 48 15.84 2.12 11.40
N PHE A 49 16.25 1.00 10.78
CA PHE A 49 17.41 1.00 9.89
C PHE A 49 17.27 1.94 8.69
N ALA A 50 16.07 2.07 8.12
CA ALA A 50 15.86 3.01 7.01
C ALA A 50 16.05 4.46 7.44
N ILE A 51 15.50 4.83 8.61
CA ILE A 51 15.61 6.17 9.19
C ILE A 51 17.07 6.49 9.53
N GLU A 52 17.77 5.55 10.18
CA GLU A 52 19.15 5.75 10.59
C GLU A 52 20.11 5.86 9.38
N LEU A 53 19.94 5.00 8.35
CA LEU A 53 20.70 5.11 7.11
C LEU A 53 20.46 6.45 6.41
N GLU A 54 19.20 6.92 6.37
CA GLU A 54 18.88 8.22 5.78
C GLU A 54 19.51 9.37 6.56
N SER A 55 19.51 9.32 7.90
CA SER A 55 20.17 10.31 8.73
C SER A 55 21.67 10.37 8.46
N LEU A 56 22.35 9.22 8.42
CA LEU A 56 23.79 9.14 8.14
C LEU A 56 24.13 9.66 6.74
N ASP A 57 23.36 9.27 5.73
CA ASP A 57 23.55 9.74 4.36
C ASP A 57 23.35 11.26 4.25
N ASN A 58 22.35 11.81 4.94
CA ASN A 58 22.11 13.25 5.01
C ASN A 58 23.23 14.01 5.73
N GLU A 59 23.80 13.44 6.80
CA GLU A 59 24.96 14.02 7.49
C GLU A 59 26.21 14.00 6.60
N MET A 60 26.46 12.91 5.88
CA MET A 60 27.59 12.84 4.94
C MET A 60 27.44 13.80 3.76
N HIS A 61 26.24 13.96 3.19
CA HIS A 61 25.98 14.93 2.12
C HIS A 61 26.25 16.39 2.53
N LYS A 62 26.11 16.73 3.82
CA LYS A 62 26.44 18.07 4.33
C LYS A 62 27.94 18.34 4.42
N LEU A 63 28.76 17.29 4.45
CA LEU A 63 30.19 17.36 4.72
C LEU A 63 31.05 17.09 3.49
N ILE A 64 30.52 16.40 2.48
CA ILE A 64 31.25 15.91 1.31
C ILE A 64 30.59 16.42 0.03
N ASP A 65 31.39 16.83 -0.95
CA ASP A 65 30.90 17.15 -2.29
C ASP A 65 30.24 15.90 -2.91
N PRO A 66 29.01 15.98 -3.45
CA PRO A 66 28.31 14.86 -4.07
C PRO A 66 29.13 14.07 -5.08
N LYS A 67 30.09 14.71 -5.78
CA LYS A 67 30.98 14.04 -6.75
C LYS A 67 31.97 13.06 -6.13
N GLN A 68 32.29 13.20 -4.85
CA GLN A 68 33.16 12.27 -4.12
C GLN A 68 32.39 11.12 -3.46
N LEU A 69 31.06 11.10 -3.58
CA LEU A 69 30.16 10.17 -2.88
C LEU A 69 29.54 9.09 -3.79
N GLU A 70 29.85 9.08 -5.08
CA GLU A 70 29.14 8.24 -6.06
C GLU A 70 29.17 6.73 -5.73
N ALA A 71 30.31 6.22 -5.26
CA ALA A 71 30.43 4.83 -4.79
C ALA A 71 29.62 4.57 -3.50
N ASP A 72 29.60 5.54 -2.57
CA ASP A 72 28.87 5.43 -1.31
C ASP A 72 27.35 5.53 -1.55
N VAL A 73 26.89 6.36 -2.49
CA VAL A 73 25.48 6.50 -2.89
C VAL A 73 24.93 5.19 -3.46
N ASN A 74 25.68 4.50 -4.32
CA ASN A 74 25.25 3.23 -4.89
C ASN A 74 24.99 2.18 -3.81
N THR A 75 25.89 2.03 -2.83
CA THR A 75 25.69 1.13 -1.69
C THR A 75 24.49 1.56 -0.82
N ALA A 76 24.17 2.86 -0.74
CA ALA A 76 23.04 3.35 0.07
C ALA A 76 21.72 2.96 -0.57
N MET A 77 21.64 3.13 -1.89
CA MET A 77 20.50 2.73 -2.68
C MET A 77 20.24 1.23 -2.54
N GLU A 78 21.29 0.40 -2.60
CA GLU A 78 21.16 -1.05 -2.40
C GLU A 78 20.55 -1.42 -1.04
N TYR A 79 20.98 -0.81 0.06
CA TYR A 79 20.44 -1.13 1.39
C TYR A 79 18.98 -0.67 1.52
N ARG A 80 18.63 0.50 0.99
CA ARG A 80 17.24 1.01 0.99
C ARG A 80 16.32 0.12 0.17
N GLU A 81 16.77 -0.33 -1.00
CA GLU A 81 16.03 -1.26 -1.85
C GLU A 81 15.83 -2.61 -1.15
N LYS A 82 16.90 -3.18 -0.57
CA LYS A 82 16.83 -4.42 0.21
C LYS A 82 15.81 -4.28 1.35
N ILE A 83 15.88 -3.23 2.15
CA ILE A 83 14.92 -2.97 3.24
C ILE A 83 13.49 -2.90 2.72
N THR A 84 13.25 -2.17 1.63
CA THR A 84 11.92 -2.01 1.03
C THR A 84 11.35 -3.35 0.56
N ILE A 85 12.15 -4.15 -0.15
CA ILE A 85 11.75 -5.47 -0.62
C ILE A 85 11.40 -6.39 0.54
N TRP A 86 12.22 -6.41 1.61
CA TRP A 86 11.97 -7.29 2.74
C TRP A 86 10.78 -6.84 3.59
N LYS A 87 10.58 -5.53 3.79
CA LYS A 87 9.33 -5.01 4.39
C LYS A 87 8.11 -5.46 3.60
N PHE A 88 8.16 -5.40 2.27
CA PHE A 88 7.06 -5.86 1.43
C PHE A 88 6.81 -7.37 1.59
N ARG A 89 7.88 -8.19 1.59
CA ARG A 89 7.77 -9.65 1.78
C ARG A 89 7.16 -10.01 3.14
N VAL A 90 7.58 -9.35 4.22
CA VAL A 90 7.05 -9.58 5.57
C VAL A 90 5.57 -9.18 5.64
N ASN A 91 5.21 -8.01 5.13
CA ASN A 91 3.81 -7.57 5.07
C ASN A 91 2.93 -8.52 4.26
N LYS A 92 3.43 -9.04 3.13
CA LYS A 92 2.71 -10.03 2.33
C LYS A 92 2.44 -11.31 3.12
N LYS A 93 3.42 -11.81 3.87
CA LYS A 93 3.24 -12.99 4.73
C LYS A 93 2.24 -12.70 5.86
N LEU A 94 2.35 -11.56 6.54
CA LEU A 94 1.38 -11.14 7.56
C LEU A 94 -0.04 -11.09 7.04
N ASN A 95 -0.24 -10.47 5.87
CA ASN A 95 -1.55 -10.40 5.24
C ASN A 95 -2.07 -11.80 4.90
N SER A 96 -1.22 -12.72 4.42
CA SER A 96 -1.65 -14.09 4.15
C SER A 96 -2.11 -14.83 5.42
N LEU A 97 -1.42 -14.63 6.54
CA LEU A 97 -1.77 -15.25 7.82
C LEU A 97 -3.06 -14.68 8.41
N ARG A 98 -3.29 -13.37 8.27
CA ARG A 98 -4.52 -12.71 8.71
C ARG A 98 -5.74 -13.18 7.91
N ILE A 99 -5.57 -13.34 6.59
CA ILE A 99 -6.63 -13.85 5.69
C ILE A 99 -6.95 -15.33 5.97
N SER A 100 -6.07 -16.10 6.61
CA SER A 100 -6.33 -17.50 6.95
C SER A 100 -7.37 -17.72 8.05
N THR A 101 -7.97 -16.68 8.66
CA THR A 101 -9.14 -16.89 9.53
C THR A 101 -10.43 -17.05 8.70
N PRO A 102 -11.14 -18.20 8.76
CA PRO A 102 -12.32 -18.44 7.92
C PRO A 102 -13.45 -17.40 8.10
N ASN A 103 -13.51 -16.78 9.28
CA ASN A 103 -14.56 -15.81 9.64
C ASN A 103 -14.44 -14.49 8.86
N GLU A 104 -13.23 -13.98 8.63
CA GLU A 104 -13.06 -12.69 7.92
C GLU A 104 -13.28 -12.82 6.42
N ILE A 105 -12.88 -13.95 5.83
CA ILE A 105 -13.21 -14.28 4.43
C ILE A 105 -14.73 -14.34 4.26
N SER A 106 -15.44 -15.01 5.17
CA SER A 106 -16.89 -15.13 5.12
C SER A 106 -17.58 -13.75 5.20
N HIS A 107 -17.12 -12.87 6.08
CA HIS A 107 -17.65 -11.51 6.19
C HIS A 107 -17.36 -10.67 4.94
N LYS A 108 -16.14 -10.70 4.40
CA LYS A 108 -15.81 -9.98 3.16
C LYS A 108 -16.62 -10.49 1.96
N ILE A 109 -16.75 -11.81 1.79
CA ILE A 109 -17.56 -12.40 0.72
C ILE A 109 -19.04 -12.00 0.86
N THR A 110 -19.57 -11.99 2.09
CA THR A 110 -20.96 -11.61 2.36
C THR A 110 -21.19 -10.13 2.04
N GLN A 111 -20.25 -9.26 2.43
CA GLN A 111 -20.31 -7.84 2.13
C GLN A 111 -20.27 -7.59 0.61
N TYR A 112 -19.28 -8.15 -0.11
CA TYR A 112 -19.18 -8.00 -1.56
C TYR A 112 -20.42 -8.53 -2.30
N LYS A 113 -21.02 -9.64 -1.84
CA LYS A 113 -22.28 -10.15 -2.39
C LYS A 113 -23.43 -9.17 -2.19
N SER A 114 -23.51 -8.50 -1.03
CA SER A 114 -24.58 -7.52 -0.77
C SER A 114 -24.44 -6.27 -1.65
N GLU A 115 -23.22 -5.77 -1.87
CA GLU A 115 -22.96 -4.61 -2.72
C GLU A 115 -23.31 -4.89 -4.19
N ILE A 116 -22.95 -6.07 -4.70
CA ILE A 116 -23.33 -6.52 -6.06
C ILE A 116 -24.85 -6.64 -6.21
N THR A 117 -25.53 -7.14 -5.18
CA THR A 117 -27.00 -7.29 -5.19
C THR A 117 -27.70 -5.93 -5.18
N LEU A 118 -27.17 -4.95 -4.45
CA LEU A 118 -27.68 -3.60 -4.42
C LEU A 118 -27.59 -2.93 -5.80
N ASP A 119 -26.43 -3.06 -6.47
CA ASP A 119 -26.19 -2.49 -7.80
C ASP A 119 -27.12 -3.13 -8.86
N ALA A 120 -27.32 -4.44 -8.80
CA ALA A 120 -28.27 -5.14 -9.68
C ALA A 120 -29.73 -4.69 -9.46
N SER A 121 -30.13 -4.44 -8.20
CA SER A 121 -31.47 -3.95 -7.86
C SER A 121 -31.67 -2.50 -8.33
N LEU A 122 -30.65 -1.65 -8.20
CA LEU A 122 -30.67 -0.28 -8.71
C LEU A 122 -30.79 -0.26 -10.23
N LYS A 123 -30.03 -1.12 -10.93
CA LYS A 123 -30.12 -1.26 -12.39
C LYS A 123 -31.53 -1.65 -12.84
N ASN A 124 -32.15 -2.63 -12.19
CA ASN A 124 -33.51 -3.07 -12.50
C ASN A 124 -34.55 -1.96 -12.21
N THR A 125 -34.39 -1.25 -11.10
CA THR A 125 -35.26 -0.10 -10.75
C THR A 125 -35.18 1.00 -11.81
N LEU A 126 -33.97 1.34 -12.26
CA LEU A 126 -33.77 2.30 -13.35
C LEU A 126 -34.40 1.83 -14.65
N GLU A 127 -34.22 0.56 -15.01
CA GLU A 127 -34.78 -0.03 -16.23
C GLU A 127 -36.32 0.03 -16.23
N ASN A 128 -36.96 -0.24 -15.10
CA ASN A 128 -38.41 -0.08 -14.94
C ASN A 128 -38.86 1.39 -15.06
N ILE A 129 -38.14 2.34 -14.46
CA ILE A 129 -38.44 3.78 -14.57
C ILE A 129 -38.32 4.26 -16.02
N PHE A 130 -37.32 3.77 -16.78
CA PHE A 130 -37.15 4.13 -18.18
C PHE A 130 -38.28 3.57 -19.06
N GLN A 131 -38.76 2.35 -18.77
CA GLN A 131 -39.89 1.73 -19.49
C GLN A 131 -41.25 2.38 -19.14
N GLU A 132 -41.44 2.87 -17.92
CA GLU A 132 -42.66 3.62 -17.55
C GLU A 132 -42.77 4.97 -18.28
N LYS A 133 -41.63 5.62 -18.59
CA LYS A 133 -41.64 6.90 -19.33
C LYS A 133 -42.03 6.78 -20.81
N GLU A 134 -41.90 5.61 -21.43
CA GLU A 134 -42.35 5.38 -22.82
C GLU A 134 -43.87 5.14 -22.93
N ASN A 135 -44.55 4.84 -21.82
CA ASN A 135 -46.00 4.57 -21.78
C ASN A 135 -46.84 5.78 -21.33
N LEU A 136 -46.29 7.00 -21.36
CA LEU A 136 -47.06 8.21 -21.09
C LEU A 136 -48.18 8.38 -22.15
N PRO A 137 -49.46 8.49 -21.75
CA PRO A 137 -50.55 8.64 -22.71
C PRO A 137 -50.37 9.93 -23.52
N LYS A 138 -50.39 9.82 -24.86
CA LYS A 138 -50.36 10.96 -25.76
C LYS A 138 -51.59 11.84 -25.49
N LEU A 139 -51.40 13.00 -24.85
CA LEU A 139 -52.42 14.03 -24.71
C LEU A 139 -52.78 14.57 -26.10
N SER A 140 -53.91 14.11 -26.67
CA SER A 140 -54.46 14.72 -27.88
C SER A 140 -55.15 16.03 -27.53
N ILE A 141 -54.73 17.12 -28.17
CA ILE A 141 -55.24 18.50 -27.97
C ILE A 141 -56.63 18.67 -28.65
N GLN A 142 -57.52 17.69 -28.56
CA GLN A 142 -58.85 17.77 -29.19
C GLN A 142 -59.99 18.12 -28.23
N ARG A 143 -59.69 18.39 -26.95
CA ARG A 143 -60.70 18.70 -25.92
C ARG A 143 -60.46 20.03 -25.21
N CYS A 144 -59.89 21.04 -25.88
CA CYS A 144 -59.81 22.40 -25.34
C CYS A 144 -60.61 23.44 -26.14
N TYR A 145 -61.17 23.10 -27.31
CA TYR A 145 -61.86 24.08 -28.16
C TYR A 145 -63.40 24.01 -28.13
N HIS A 146 -64.01 23.06 -27.42
CA HIS A 146 -65.47 22.99 -27.34
C HIS A 146 -66.06 23.80 -26.17
N GLU A 147 -65.24 24.14 -25.16
CA GLU A 147 -65.71 24.86 -23.96
C GLU A 147 -65.56 26.40 -24.07
N MET A 148 -64.99 26.92 -25.16
CA MET A 148 -64.85 28.37 -25.40
C MET A 148 -65.83 28.94 -26.44
N SER A 149 -66.89 28.20 -26.82
CA SER A 149 -67.82 28.65 -27.87
C SER A 149 -69.31 28.51 -27.51
N GLN A 150 -69.68 28.57 -26.22
CA GLN A 150 -71.06 28.83 -25.79
C GLN A 150 -71.17 30.20 -25.15
#